data_AF-A0A0F2RJP1-F1
#
_entry.id   AF-A0A0F2RJP1-F1
#
_cell.length_a   1.000
_cell.length_b   1.000
_cell.length_c   1.000
_cell.angle_alpha   90.00
_cell.angle_beta   90.00
_cell.angle_gamma   90.00
#
_symmetry.space_group_name_H-M   'P 1'
#
loop_
_entity.id
_entity.type
_entity.pdbx_description
1 polymer ?
#
loop_
_entity_poly.entity_id
_entity_poly.type
_entity_poly.pdbx_seq_one_letter_code
_entity_poly.pdbx_strand_id
1 'polypeptide(L)'
;MGESMFPEWILRWIALSLLGFVTFVFILLGAAVLSGLTNELFLNFLDLTWPPQEALTEFEIESRRDLSFSILNYGITALGTAWVASFAYLVVMRNQQKQAEQQLSLERLKLTTDLDMQILDILESEAVVDFAADGSLTRVRLVTVLDRNTEWRPGTDRNWKYRDGDRTVPFVQTSTVVSKDAEVSVTALHHYIAWVRRIARATETGVLMEKDILLFWRWIVIGCYRNRYTFLRDIFYKDDLDDFVRLADQIVRTGRTHGSGQDFVKYLRGIGDPDLIALLSDEAKAIVAPETVTPA
;
A
#
# COMPACT_ATOMS: atom_id res chain seq x y z
N MET A 1 22.91 17.57 3.82
CA MET A 1 22.43 16.18 4.04
C MET A 1 23.01 15.36 2.91
N GLY A 2 24.08 14.60 3.19
CA GLY A 2 24.84 13.91 2.16
C GLY A 2 24.12 12.65 1.70
N GLU A 3 23.87 12.54 0.40
CA GLU A 3 23.47 11.29 -0.24
C GLU A 3 24.53 10.24 0.06
N SER A 4 24.12 9.10 0.65
CA SER A 4 25.00 7.97 0.81
C SER A 4 25.44 7.48 -0.58
N MET A 5 26.72 7.62 -0.88
CA MET A 5 27.35 7.32 -2.18
C MET A 5 27.22 5.84 -2.62
N PHE A 6 26.64 4.97 -1.79
CA PHE A 6 26.39 3.56 -2.08
C PHE A 6 24.93 3.17 -1.78
N PRO A 7 24.25 2.46 -2.72
CA PRO A 7 22.95 1.83 -2.47
C PRO A 7 22.94 0.96 -1.21
N GLU A 8 21.85 1.01 -0.43
CA GLU A 8 21.73 0.26 0.84
C GLU A 8 21.98 -1.25 0.71
N TRP A 9 21.61 -1.84 -0.44
CA TRP A 9 21.84 -3.27 -0.70
C TRP A 9 23.34 -3.61 -0.77
N ILE A 10 24.17 -2.72 -1.32
CA ILE A 10 25.63 -2.88 -1.38
C ILE A 10 26.22 -2.82 0.04
N LEU A 11 25.77 -1.86 0.84
CA LEU A 11 26.22 -1.71 2.23
C LEU A 11 25.88 -2.95 3.07
N ARG A 12 24.71 -3.58 2.84
CA ARG A 12 24.33 -4.83 3.52
C ARG A 12 25.25 -5.99 3.12
N TRP A 13 25.56 -6.15 1.85
CA TRP A 13 26.49 -7.20 1.40
C TRP A 13 27.89 -6.97 1.95
N ILE A 14 28.40 -5.74 1.93
CA ILE A 14 29.70 -5.41 2.53
C ILE A 14 29.70 -5.75 4.02
N ALA A 15 28.67 -5.36 4.77
CA ALA A 15 28.55 -5.66 6.20
C ALA A 15 28.48 -7.17 6.47
N LEU A 16 27.73 -7.94 5.67
CA LEU A 16 27.64 -9.40 5.78
C LEU A 16 28.98 -10.08 5.45
N SER A 17 29.64 -9.66 4.37
CA SER A 17 30.94 -10.20 3.96
C SER A 17 32.03 -9.88 4.98
N LEU A 18 32.07 -8.65 5.49
CA LEU A 18 33.01 -8.24 6.53
C LEU A 18 32.76 -9.01 7.84
N LEU A 19 31.50 -9.12 8.27
CA LEU A 19 31.14 -9.89 9.46
C LEU A 19 31.54 -11.36 9.31
N GLY A 20 31.25 -11.97 8.17
CA GLY A 20 31.62 -13.37 7.88
C GLY A 20 33.13 -13.57 7.87
N PHE A 21 33.88 -12.67 7.21
CA PHE A 21 35.33 -12.72 7.17
C PHE A 21 35.97 -12.57 8.56
N VAL A 22 35.55 -11.56 9.33
CA VAL A 22 36.09 -11.32 10.68
C VAL A 22 35.73 -12.46 11.62
N THR A 23 34.51 -12.99 11.55
CA THR A 23 34.09 -14.16 12.35
C THR A 23 34.92 -15.39 12.01
N PHE A 24 35.21 -15.62 10.72
CA PHE A 24 36.08 -16.71 10.29
C PHE A 24 37.50 -16.56 10.84
N VAL A 25 38.08 -15.36 10.81
CA VAL A 25 39.38 -15.06 11.41
C VAL A 25 39.39 -15.34 12.91
N PHE A 26 38.35 -14.94 13.65
CA PHE A 26 38.23 -15.24 15.08
C PHE A 26 38.08 -16.74 15.38
N ILE A 27 37.35 -17.49 14.54
CA ILE A 27 37.22 -18.95 14.69
C ILE A 27 38.58 -19.62 14.48
N LEU A 28 39.34 -19.23 13.45
CA LEU A 28 40.68 -19.76 13.20
C LEU A 28 41.65 -19.45 14.34
N LEU A 29 41.64 -18.21 14.84
CA LEU A 29 42.44 -17.80 16.00
C LEU A 29 42.05 -18.60 17.25
N GLY A 30 40.76 -18.76 17.53
CA GLY A 30 40.27 -19.55 18.66
C GLY A 30 40.66 -21.03 18.56
N ALA A 31 40.53 -21.63 17.37
CA ALA A 31 40.94 -23.00 17.11
C ALA A 31 42.45 -23.19 17.30
N ALA A 32 43.27 -22.21 16.89
CA ALA A 32 44.71 -22.26 17.07
C ALA A 32 45.16 -22.10 18.52
N VAL A 33 44.46 -21.26 19.30
CA VAL A 33 44.66 -21.15 20.75
C VAL A 33 44.34 -22.47 21.45
N LEU A 34 43.20 -23.08 21.11
CA LEU A 34 42.77 -24.35 21.72
C LEU A 34 43.67 -25.55 21.37
N SER A 35 44.32 -25.50 20.21
CA SER A 35 45.26 -26.54 19.74
C SER A 35 46.70 -26.30 20.17
N GLY A 36 47.01 -25.19 20.85
CA GLY A 36 48.37 -24.84 21.28
C GLY A 36 49.30 -24.39 20.15
N LEU A 37 48.75 -24.11 18.95
CA LEU A 37 49.49 -23.69 17.75
C LEU A 37 49.74 -22.17 17.70
N THR A 38 49.44 -21.44 18.78
CA THR A 38 49.62 -19.99 18.87
C THR A 38 51.06 -19.55 18.61
N ASN A 39 52.04 -20.31 19.07
CA ASN A 39 53.45 -20.02 18.83
C ASN A 39 53.84 -20.18 17.35
N GLU A 40 53.30 -21.19 16.65
CA GLU A 40 53.57 -21.39 15.22
C GLU A 40 52.89 -20.33 14.34
N LEU A 41 51.68 -19.90 14.67
CA LEU A 41 51.02 -18.80 13.97
C LEU A 41 51.74 -17.47 14.18
N PHE A 42 52.25 -17.23 15.39
CA PHE A 42 53.04 -16.04 15.70
C PHE A 42 54.37 -16.03 14.92
N LEU A 43 55.07 -17.16 14.86
CA LEU A 43 56.29 -17.32 14.07
C LEU A 43 56.03 -17.15 12.56
N ASN A 44 54.98 -17.80 12.03
CA ASN A 44 54.59 -17.64 10.63
C ASN A 44 54.19 -16.20 10.28
N PHE A 45 53.53 -15.48 11.20
CA PHE A 45 53.20 -14.07 11.01
C PHE A 45 54.45 -13.18 10.98
N LEU A 46 55.40 -13.43 11.89
CA LEU A 46 56.70 -12.76 11.91
C LEU A 46 57.46 -13.01 10.59
N ASP A 47 57.51 -14.25 10.11
CA ASP A 47 58.20 -14.61 8.87
C ASP A 47 57.55 -14.00 7.62
N LEU A 48 56.21 -13.90 7.60
CA LEU A 48 55.46 -13.33 6.48
C LEU A 48 55.58 -11.80 6.40
N THR A 49 55.52 -11.12 7.56
CA THR A 49 55.54 -9.64 7.62
C THR A 49 56.95 -9.08 7.68
N TRP A 50 57.92 -9.88 8.15
CA TRP A 50 59.30 -9.46 8.33
C TRP A 50 60.29 -10.64 8.23
N PRO A 51 60.64 -11.09 7.01
CA PRO A 51 61.46 -12.29 6.80
C PRO A 51 62.84 -12.21 7.48
N PRO A 52 63.41 -13.35 7.91
CA PRO A 52 64.67 -13.37 8.65
C PRO A 52 65.82 -12.80 7.80
N GLN A 53 66.55 -11.83 8.37
CA GLN A 53 67.84 -11.38 7.85
C GLN A 53 68.94 -12.07 8.65
N GLU A 54 69.98 -12.53 7.96
CA GLU A 54 70.99 -13.47 8.48
C GLU A 54 71.89 -12.92 9.62
N ALA A 55 71.70 -11.68 10.06
CA ALA A 55 72.37 -11.14 11.24
C ALA A 55 71.50 -10.07 11.91
N LEU A 56 70.88 -10.42 13.04
CA LEU A 56 70.14 -9.48 13.87
C LEU A 56 70.76 -9.43 15.26
N THR A 57 70.90 -8.22 15.77
CA THR A 57 71.33 -7.96 17.15
C THR A 57 70.19 -8.29 18.13
N GLU A 58 70.53 -8.63 19.37
CA GLU A 58 69.55 -9.02 20.42
C GLU A 58 68.48 -7.94 20.66
N PHE A 59 68.87 -6.66 20.51
CA PHE A 59 67.97 -5.50 20.54
C PHE A 59 66.93 -5.49 19.40
N GLU A 60 67.32 -5.91 18.20
CA GLU A 60 66.41 -6.01 17.05
C GLU A 60 65.40 -7.16 17.21
N ILE A 61 65.78 -8.23 17.93
CA ILE A 61 64.89 -9.36 18.24
C ILE A 61 63.80 -8.93 19.24
N GLU A 62 64.17 -8.19 20.28
CA GLU A 62 63.21 -7.70 21.29
C GLU A 62 62.27 -6.63 20.70
N SER A 63 62.79 -5.70 19.89
CA SER A 63 61.99 -4.70 19.17
C SER A 63 61.00 -5.33 18.18
N ARG A 64 61.42 -6.39 17.46
CA ARG A 64 60.52 -7.16 16.57
C ARG A 64 59.37 -7.80 17.34
N ARG A 65 59.64 -8.35 18.52
CA ARG A 65 58.63 -8.99 19.37
C ARG A 65 57.61 -7.97 19.86
N ASP A 66 58.04 -6.82 20.36
CA ASP A 66 57.13 -5.77 20.84
C ASP A 66 56.27 -5.17 19.72
N LEU A 67 56.86 -4.95 18.54
CA LEU A 67 56.14 -4.43 17.38
C LEU A 67 55.09 -5.45 16.87
N SER A 68 55.42 -6.74 16.85
CA SER A 68 54.48 -7.79 16.47
C SER A 68 53.32 -7.94 17.47
N PHE A 69 53.58 -7.84 18.77
CA PHE A 69 52.52 -7.82 19.78
C PHE A 69 51.63 -6.59 19.66
N SER A 70 52.22 -5.43 19.38
CA SER A 70 51.49 -4.19 19.12
C SER A 70 50.58 -4.33 17.88
N ILE A 71 51.10 -4.82 16.76
CA ILE A 71 50.32 -5.05 15.52
C ILE A 71 49.19 -6.06 15.76
N LEU A 72 49.46 -7.15 16.48
CA LEU A 72 48.42 -8.13 16.82
C LEU A 72 47.35 -7.53 17.73
N ASN A 73 47.73 -6.77 18.75
CA ASN A 73 46.78 -6.17 19.68
C ASN A 73 45.91 -5.11 19.00
N TYR A 74 46.52 -4.22 18.20
CA TYR A 74 45.78 -3.23 17.40
C TYR A 74 44.95 -3.87 16.30
N GLY A 75 45.46 -4.91 15.64
CA GLY A 75 44.74 -5.67 14.62
C GLY A 75 43.52 -6.39 15.18
N ILE A 76 43.65 -7.10 16.31
CA ILE A 76 42.55 -7.77 16.99
C ILE A 76 41.51 -6.74 17.47
N THR A 77 41.96 -5.61 18.01
CA THR A 77 41.06 -4.53 18.45
C THR A 77 40.30 -3.91 17.27
N ALA A 78 40.98 -3.65 16.14
CA ALA A 78 40.37 -3.14 14.93
C ALA A 78 39.36 -4.14 14.33
N LEU A 79 39.69 -5.43 14.32
CA LEU A 79 38.77 -6.49 13.88
C LEU A 79 37.56 -6.61 14.80
N GLY A 80 37.77 -6.60 16.12
CA GLY A 80 36.71 -6.65 17.12
C GLY A 80 35.75 -5.46 17.00
N THR A 81 36.28 -4.24 16.86
CA THR A 81 35.46 -3.03 16.66
C THR A 81 34.70 -3.06 15.33
N ALA A 82 35.33 -3.48 14.24
CA ALA A 82 34.67 -3.65 12.94
C ALA A 82 33.55 -4.71 12.99
N TRP A 83 33.74 -5.78 13.75
CA TRP A 83 32.73 -6.81 13.98
C TRP A 83 31.52 -6.26 14.74
N VAL A 84 31.76 -5.59 15.87
CA VAL A 84 30.69 -4.99 16.69
C VAL A 84 29.91 -3.94 15.88
N ALA A 85 30.61 -3.09 15.11
CA ALA A 85 29.98 -2.08 14.27
C ALA A 85 29.12 -2.70 13.16
N SER A 86 29.62 -3.71 12.47
CA SER A 86 28.89 -4.42 11.41
C SER A 86 27.65 -5.14 11.96
N PHE A 87 27.79 -5.80 13.11
CA PHE A 87 26.69 -6.47 13.78
C PHE A 87 25.63 -5.47 14.25
N ALA A 88 26.02 -4.39 14.91
CA ALA A 88 25.12 -3.33 15.37
C ALA A 88 24.36 -2.70 14.20
N TYR A 89 25.04 -2.41 13.09
CA TYR A 89 24.42 -1.89 11.87
C TYR A 89 23.33 -2.81 11.32
N LEU A 90 23.60 -4.11 11.22
CA LEU A 90 22.62 -5.09 10.73
C LEU A 90 21.41 -5.22 11.67
N VAL A 91 21.64 -5.21 12.98
CA VAL A 91 20.56 -5.23 13.99
C VAL A 91 19.68 -3.99 13.88
N VAL A 92 20.28 -2.80 13.78
CA VAL A 92 19.54 -1.53 13.62
C VAL A 92 18.75 -1.51 12.33
N MET A 93 19.35 -1.88 11.19
CA MET A 93 18.64 -1.93 9.91
C MET A 93 17.44 -2.90 9.96
N ARG A 94 17.64 -4.10 10.52
CA ARG A 94 16.53 -5.06 10.66
C ARG A 94 15.41 -4.50 11.54
N ASN A 95 15.75 -3.78 12.61
CA ASN A 95 14.76 -3.16 13.47
C ASN A 95 14.03 -2.01 12.76
N GLN A 96 14.76 -1.16 12.01
CA GLN A 96 14.18 -0.10 11.20
C GLN A 96 13.23 -0.65 10.14
N GLN A 97 13.60 -1.73 9.45
CA GLN A 97 12.71 -2.39 8.48
C GLN A 97 11.43 -2.90 9.14
N LYS A 98 11.56 -3.60 10.27
CA LYS A 98 10.39 -4.07 11.05
C LYS A 98 9.51 -2.91 11.52
N GLN A 99 10.11 -1.83 11.99
CA GLN A 99 9.39 -0.64 12.42
C GLN A 99 8.66 0.03 11.25
N ALA A 100 9.30 0.13 10.07
CA ALA A 100 8.68 0.66 8.87
C ALA A 100 7.50 -0.21 8.40
N GLU A 101 7.64 -1.54 8.41
CA GLU A 101 6.55 -2.47 8.10
C GLU A 101 5.39 -2.36 9.12
N GLN A 102 5.71 -2.24 10.40
CA GLN A 102 4.73 -2.04 11.46
C GLN A 102 4.02 -0.69 11.30
N GLN A 103 4.75 0.38 11.01
CA GLN A 103 4.18 1.70 10.77
C GLN A 103 3.26 1.69 9.56
N LEU A 104 3.67 1.09 8.44
CA LEU A 104 2.81 0.95 7.25
C LEU A 104 1.55 0.13 7.54
N SER A 105 1.64 -0.93 8.34
CA SER A 105 0.46 -1.72 8.70
C SER A 105 -0.50 -0.97 9.63
N LEU A 106 0.02 -0.15 10.55
CA LEU A 106 -0.79 0.75 11.38
C LEU A 106 -1.42 1.88 10.56
N GLU A 107 -0.66 2.51 9.67
CA GLU A 107 -1.16 3.55 8.75
C GLU A 107 -2.25 3.01 7.85
N ARG A 108 -2.09 1.78 7.34
CA ARG A 108 -3.13 1.08 6.59
C ARG A 108 -4.39 0.88 7.41
N LEU A 109 -4.27 0.32 8.62
CA LEU A 109 -5.43 0.06 9.48
C LEU A 109 -6.17 1.36 9.83
N LYS A 110 -5.42 2.43 10.13
CA LYS A 110 -5.97 3.75 10.38
C LYS A 110 -6.68 4.29 9.14
N LEU A 111 -6.04 4.24 7.98
CA LEU A 111 -6.62 4.71 6.73
C LEU A 111 -7.90 3.94 6.38
N THR A 112 -7.92 2.62 6.54
CA THR A 112 -9.12 1.82 6.26
C THR A 112 -10.27 2.19 7.18
N THR A 113 -9.98 2.42 8.46
CA THR A 113 -10.99 2.84 9.46
C THR A 113 -11.49 4.25 9.15
N ASP A 114 -10.59 5.19 8.83
CA ASP A 114 -10.94 6.55 8.45
C ASP A 114 -11.80 6.59 7.18
N LEU A 115 -11.48 5.76 6.19
CA LEU A 115 -12.27 5.65 4.96
C LEU A 115 -13.66 5.08 5.24
N ASP A 116 -13.80 4.06 6.09
CA ASP A 116 -15.11 3.51 6.47
C ASP A 116 -15.97 4.53 7.24
N MET A 117 -15.39 5.31 8.15
CA MET A 117 -16.14 6.37 8.84
C MET A 117 -16.55 7.48 7.86
N GLN A 118 -15.64 7.91 6.98
CA GLN A 118 -15.93 8.98 6.01
C GLN A 118 -17.06 8.63 5.07
N ILE A 119 -17.12 7.38 4.57
CA ILE A 119 -18.23 7.00 3.69
C ILE A 119 -19.55 6.95 4.45
N LEU A 120 -19.57 6.49 5.70
CA LEU A 120 -20.77 6.52 6.52
C LEU A 120 -21.25 7.95 6.75
N ASP A 121 -20.36 8.89 7.08
CA ASP A 121 -20.71 10.31 7.23
C ASP A 121 -21.33 10.89 5.94
N ILE A 122 -20.76 10.56 4.77
CA ILE A 122 -21.29 10.99 3.47
C ILE A 122 -22.68 10.39 3.24
N LEU A 123 -22.86 9.10 3.52
CA LEU A 123 -24.11 8.38 3.27
C LEU A 123 -25.22 8.76 4.25
N GLU A 124 -24.87 9.11 5.48
CA GLU A 124 -25.81 9.57 6.51
C GLU A 124 -26.19 11.04 6.34
N SER A 125 -25.48 11.80 5.51
CA SER A 125 -25.81 13.20 5.23
C SER A 125 -27.23 13.36 4.64
N GLU A 126 -27.92 14.41 5.10
CA GLU A 126 -29.23 14.86 4.61
C GLU A 126 -29.14 15.57 3.25
N ALA A 127 -28.64 14.81 2.28
CA ALA A 127 -28.25 15.26 0.96
C ALA A 127 -29.34 15.06 -0.12
N VAL A 128 -30.46 14.42 0.21
CA VAL A 128 -31.58 14.26 -0.71
C VAL A 128 -32.69 15.19 -0.28
N VAL A 129 -33.19 15.98 -1.23
CA VAL A 129 -34.35 16.85 -1.07
C VAL A 129 -35.53 16.13 -1.71
N ASP A 130 -36.49 15.71 -0.90
CA ASP A 130 -37.71 15.06 -1.34
C ASP A 130 -38.90 16.02 -1.23
N PHE A 131 -39.89 15.82 -2.10
CA PHE A 131 -41.09 16.63 -2.17
C PHE A 131 -42.30 15.76 -1.86
N ALA A 132 -42.98 16.06 -0.75
CA ALA A 132 -44.22 15.39 -0.43
C ALA A 132 -45.36 15.82 -1.37
N ALA A 133 -46.47 15.07 -1.36
CA ALA A 133 -47.61 15.34 -2.25
C ALA A 133 -48.27 16.72 -2.03
N ASP A 134 -48.06 17.33 -0.85
CA ASP A 134 -48.49 18.69 -0.51
C ASP A 134 -47.50 19.78 -0.94
N GLY A 135 -46.37 19.40 -1.55
CA GLY A 135 -45.29 20.31 -1.95
C GLY A 135 -44.34 20.70 -0.82
N SER A 136 -44.50 20.15 0.38
CA SER A 136 -43.55 20.36 1.47
C SER A 136 -42.21 19.68 1.17
N LEU A 137 -41.13 20.33 1.62
CA LEU A 137 -39.77 19.88 1.41
C LEU A 137 -39.32 19.10 2.64
N THR A 138 -38.85 17.87 2.42
CA THR A 138 -38.22 17.04 3.46
C THR A 138 -36.81 16.67 3.03
N ARG A 139 -35.89 16.61 3.98
CA ARG A 139 -34.54 16.09 3.72
C ARG A 139 -34.45 14.64 4.12
N VAL A 140 -33.83 13.84 3.26
CA VAL A 140 -33.66 12.41 3.42
C VAL A 140 -32.17 12.08 3.34
N ARG A 141 -31.74 11.10 4.14
CA ARG A 141 -30.35 10.64 4.13
C ARG A 141 -30.00 9.99 2.80
N LEU A 142 -28.81 10.29 2.27
CA LEU A 142 -28.35 9.80 0.97
C LEU A 142 -28.39 8.27 0.85
N VAL A 143 -28.05 7.55 1.91
CA VAL A 143 -28.07 6.08 1.96
C VAL A 143 -29.41 5.49 1.54
N THR A 144 -30.51 6.22 1.76
CA THR A 144 -31.89 5.76 1.49
C THR A 144 -32.15 5.59 -0.01
N VAL A 145 -31.50 6.39 -0.86
CA VAL A 145 -31.73 6.42 -2.32
C VAL A 145 -30.62 5.75 -3.12
N LEU A 146 -29.60 5.24 -2.43
CA LEU A 146 -28.48 4.51 -3.02
C LEU A 146 -28.73 2.99 -3.06
N ASP A 147 -29.93 2.55 -2.74
CA ASP A 147 -30.35 1.15 -2.81
C ASP A 147 -30.55 0.68 -4.27
N ARG A 148 -30.77 -0.62 -4.47
CA ARG A 148 -31.04 -1.18 -5.80
C ARG A 148 -32.43 -0.87 -6.37
N ASN A 149 -33.35 -0.36 -5.54
CA ASN A 149 -34.74 -0.13 -5.92
C ASN A 149 -34.96 1.30 -6.45
N THR A 150 -33.96 2.17 -6.30
CA THR A 150 -33.95 3.52 -6.82
C THR A 150 -33.08 3.60 -8.07
N GLU A 151 -33.74 3.61 -9.22
CA GLU A 151 -33.10 3.82 -10.52
C GLU A 151 -32.90 5.31 -10.76
N TRP A 152 -31.68 5.67 -11.14
CA TRP A 152 -31.35 7.04 -11.43
C TRP A 152 -31.65 7.37 -12.90
N ARG A 153 -31.83 8.65 -13.22
CA ARG A 153 -31.96 9.11 -14.59
C ARG A 153 -30.60 8.93 -15.29
N PRO A 154 -30.56 8.47 -16.55
CA PRO A 154 -29.31 8.25 -17.27
C PRO A 154 -28.56 9.53 -17.59
N GLY A 155 -29.19 10.70 -17.46
CA GLY A 155 -28.51 11.96 -17.62
C GLY A 155 -29.15 13.09 -16.85
N THR A 156 -28.44 14.20 -16.81
CA THR A 156 -28.93 15.45 -16.23
C THR A 156 -28.96 16.49 -17.34
N ASP A 157 -30.11 17.11 -17.60
CA ASP A 157 -30.20 18.28 -18.47
C ASP A 157 -29.51 19.52 -17.84
N ARG A 158 -28.62 19.33 -16.85
CA ARG A 158 -28.02 20.35 -16.00
C ARG A 158 -29.05 21.31 -15.39
N ASN A 159 -30.23 20.77 -15.08
CA ASN A 159 -31.31 21.45 -14.37
C ASN A 159 -30.97 21.64 -12.88
N TRP A 160 -29.84 22.30 -12.63
CA TRP A 160 -29.32 22.54 -11.29
C TRP A 160 -30.20 23.56 -10.60
N LYS A 161 -30.64 23.24 -9.39
CA LYS A 161 -31.35 24.16 -8.53
C LYS A 161 -30.49 24.49 -7.32
N TYR A 162 -30.75 25.63 -6.73
CA TYR A 162 -30.11 26.03 -5.48
C TYR A 162 -31.12 25.88 -4.34
N ARG A 163 -30.76 25.08 -3.35
CA ARG A 163 -31.56 24.82 -2.15
C ARG A 163 -30.67 25.00 -0.93
N ASP A 164 -30.99 25.97 -0.07
CA ASP A 164 -30.26 26.27 1.17
C ASP A 164 -28.74 26.41 1.01
N GLY A 165 -28.30 27.06 -0.07
CA GLY A 165 -26.87 27.28 -0.35
C GLY A 165 -26.15 26.10 -1.01
N ASP A 166 -26.84 24.99 -1.27
CA ASP A 166 -26.30 23.84 -1.99
C ASP A 166 -26.91 23.69 -3.38
N ARG A 167 -26.15 23.11 -4.31
CA ARG A 167 -26.62 22.78 -5.66
C ARG A 167 -27.27 21.40 -5.62
N THR A 168 -28.51 21.31 -6.07
CA THR A 168 -29.27 20.06 -6.15
C THR A 168 -29.64 19.76 -7.59
N VAL A 169 -29.78 18.48 -7.92
CA VAL A 169 -30.13 18.03 -9.27
C VAL A 169 -31.16 16.89 -9.20
N PRO A 170 -32.24 16.93 -10.01
CA PRO A 170 -33.19 15.84 -10.09
C PRO A 170 -32.52 14.56 -10.60
N PHE A 171 -32.70 13.45 -9.90
CA PHE A 171 -31.98 12.21 -10.20
C PHE A 171 -32.88 10.98 -10.33
N VAL A 172 -34.11 11.01 -9.84
CA VAL A 172 -34.96 9.81 -9.75
C VAL A 172 -35.63 9.50 -11.10
N GLN A 173 -35.36 8.33 -11.66
CA GLN A 173 -36.12 7.76 -12.77
C GLN A 173 -37.29 6.94 -12.22
N THR A 174 -36.99 6.00 -11.32
CA THR A 174 -37.96 5.21 -10.57
C THR A 174 -37.49 5.04 -9.12
N SER A 175 -38.40 5.14 -8.16
CA SER A 175 -38.10 4.90 -6.74
C SER A 175 -39.37 4.49 -6.00
N THR A 176 -39.20 3.68 -4.95
CA THR A 176 -40.25 3.34 -3.98
C THR A 176 -40.10 4.09 -2.66
N VAL A 177 -39.03 4.87 -2.49
CA VAL A 177 -38.66 5.50 -1.21
C VAL A 177 -38.73 7.02 -1.21
N VAL A 178 -38.57 7.64 -2.39
CA VAL A 178 -38.65 9.10 -2.58
C VAL A 178 -39.53 9.43 -3.78
N SER A 179 -40.01 10.67 -3.83
CA SER A 179 -40.77 11.17 -4.97
C SER A 179 -39.95 11.18 -6.28
N LYS A 180 -40.64 11.20 -7.42
CA LYS A 180 -40.00 11.30 -8.75
C LYS A 180 -39.28 12.63 -8.97
N ASP A 181 -39.67 13.66 -8.22
CA ASP A 181 -39.10 15.00 -8.30
C ASP A 181 -37.97 15.23 -7.30
N ALA A 182 -37.58 14.20 -6.54
CA ALA A 182 -36.50 14.29 -5.58
C ALA A 182 -35.19 14.70 -6.26
N GLU A 183 -34.44 15.55 -5.55
CA GLU A 183 -33.19 16.14 -5.98
C GLU A 183 -32.06 15.66 -5.05
N VAL A 184 -30.87 15.45 -5.60
CA VAL A 184 -29.68 15.06 -4.82
C VAL A 184 -28.67 16.21 -4.78
N SER A 185 -28.06 16.41 -3.62
CA SER A 185 -26.97 17.33 -3.38
C SER A 185 -25.75 16.98 -4.21
N VAL A 186 -25.29 17.93 -5.02
CA VAL A 186 -24.05 17.82 -5.79
C VAL A 186 -22.84 17.80 -4.85
N THR A 187 -22.90 18.48 -3.70
CA THR A 187 -21.82 18.48 -2.70
C THR A 187 -21.60 17.08 -2.11
N ALA A 188 -22.67 16.37 -1.77
CA ALA A 188 -22.56 15.00 -1.27
C ALA A 188 -21.97 14.04 -2.33
N LEU A 189 -22.35 14.20 -3.60
CA LEU A 189 -21.74 13.45 -4.70
C LEU A 189 -20.26 13.78 -4.88
N HIS A 190 -19.85 15.05 -4.70
CA HIS A 190 -18.44 15.43 -4.73
C HIS A 190 -17.66 14.73 -3.62
N HIS A 191 -18.20 14.69 -2.40
CA HIS A 191 -17.55 14.00 -1.29
C HIS A 191 -17.43 12.49 -1.55
N TYR A 192 -18.46 11.88 -2.14
CA TYR A 192 -18.40 10.47 -2.54
C TYR A 192 -17.29 10.21 -3.57
N ILE A 193 -17.21 11.00 -4.64
CA ILE A 193 -16.14 10.84 -5.65
C ILE A 193 -14.75 11.15 -5.08
N ALA A 194 -14.63 12.14 -4.19
CA ALA A 194 -13.39 12.45 -3.49
C ALA A 194 -12.94 11.27 -2.60
N TRP A 195 -13.89 10.61 -1.93
CA TRP A 195 -13.62 9.40 -1.16
C TRP A 195 -13.13 8.24 -2.04
N VAL A 196 -13.77 8.00 -3.19
CA VAL A 196 -13.31 7.03 -4.20
C VAL A 196 -11.88 7.34 -4.66
N ARG A 197 -11.61 8.60 -5.01
CA ARG A 197 -10.27 9.06 -5.42
C ARG A 197 -9.23 8.80 -4.35
N ARG A 198 -9.55 9.00 -3.07
CA ARG A 198 -8.63 8.75 -1.96
C ARG A 198 -8.23 7.27 -1.87
N ILE A 199 -9.16 6.35 -2.09
CA ILE A 199 -8.86 4.91 -2.17
C ILE A 199 -7.91 4.64 -3.34
N ALA A 200 -8.25 5.14 -4.53
CA ALA A 200 -7.47 4.93 -5.74
C ALA A 200 -6.01 5.40 -5.57
N ARG A 201 -5.82 6.59 -4.99
CA ARG A 201 -4.48 7.13 -4.68
C ARG A 201 -3.74 6.31 -3.63
N ALA A 202 -4.41 5.87 -2.57
CA ALA A 202 -3.78 5.07 -1.53
C ALA A 202 -3.33 3.68 -2.04
N THR A 203 -4.04 3.14 -3.04
CA THR A 203 -3.63 1.94 -3.77
C THR A 203 -2.42 2.22 -4.67
N GLU A 204 -2.43 3.32 -5.44
CA GLU A 204 -1.28 3.71 -6.28
C GLU A 204 0.01 3.91 -5.48
N THR A 205 -0.09 4.49 -4.28
CA THR A 205 1.06 4.76 -3.40
C THR A 205 1.50 3.53 -2.61
N GLY A 206 0.83 2.38 -2.76
CA GLY A 206 1.17 1.13 -2.07
C GLY A 206 0.82 1.09 -0.57
N VAL A 207 0.08 2.09 -0.07
CA VAL A 207 -0.39 2.12 1.33
C VAL A 207 -1.47 1.04 1.51
N LEU A 208 -2.45 1.02 0.62
CA LEU A 208 -3.43 -0.06 0.51
C LEU A 208 -2.91 -1.13 -0.48
N MET A 209 -3.03 -2.40 -0.10
CA MET A 209 -2.83 -3.51 -1.03
C MET A 209 -4.09 -3.73 -1.86
N GLU A 210 -3.95 -4.40 -3.01
CA GLU A 210 -5.07 -4.72 -3.90
C GLU A 210 -6.21 -5.45 -3.19
N LYS A 211 -5.88 -6.37 -2.28
CA LYS A 211 -6.85 -7.11 -1.47
C LYS A 211 -7.64 -6.22 -0.50
N ASP A 212 -7.06 -5.11 -0.05
CA ASP A 212 -7.69 -4.22 0.94
C ASP A 212 -8.84 -3.44 0.30
N ILE A 213 -8.81 -3.24 -1.03
CA ILE A 213 -9.88 -2.59 -1.80
C ILE A 213 -11.19 -3.39 -1.71
N LEU A 214 -11.10 -4.72 -1.56
CA LEU A 214 -12.25 -5.58 -1.37
C LEU A 214 -13.02 -5.26 -0.07
N LEU A 215 -12.44 -4.56 0.90
CA LEU A 215 -13.20 -4.10 2.07
C LEU A 215 -14.27 -3.07 1.68
N PHE A 216 -14.00 -2.28 0.65
CA PHE A 216 -14.83 -1.14 0.24
C PHE A 216 -15.83 -1.47 -0.88
N TRP A 217 -15.87 -2.71 -1.40
CA TRP A 217 -16.69 -3.03 -2.58
C TRP A 217 -18.16 -2.68 -2.37
N ARG A 218 -18.69 -2.83 -1.15
CA ARG A 218 -20.09 -2.53 -0.81
C ARG A 218 -20.47 -1.06 -1.00
N TRP A 219 -19.48 -0.18 -0.88
CA TRP A 219 -19.65 1.26 -1.05
C TRP A 219 -19.29 1.74 -2.46
N ILE A 220 -18.54 0.93 -3.22
CA ILE A 220 -18.29 1.19 -4.64
C ILE A 220 -19.46 0.70 -5.50
N VAL A 221 -20.06 -0.45 -5.16
CA VAL A 221 -21.12 -1.07 -5.96
C VAL A 221 -22.35 -0.18 -6.11
N ILE A 222 -22.63 0.66 -5.11
CA ILE A 222 -23.74 1.62 -5.17
C ILE A 222 -23.55 2.63 -6.30
N GLY A 223 -22.34 3.02 -6.67
CA GLY A 223 -22.11 3.90 -7.83
C GLY A 223 -22.20 3.17 -9.16
N CYS A 224 -22.14 1.83 -9.14
CA CYS A 224 -22.16 0.99 -10.34
C CYS A 224 -23.57 0.56 -10.76
N TYR A 225 -24.61 0.83 -9.98
CA TYR A 225 -25.98 0.48 -10.36
C TYR A 225 -26.46 1.27 -11.58
N ARG A 226 -27.46 0.73 -12.26
CA ARG A 226 -28.01 1.24 -13.52
C ARG A 226 -28.18 2.77 -13.52
N ASN A 227 -27.70 3.38 -14.60
CA ASN A 227 -27.72 4.82 -14.90
C ASN A 227 -26.91 5.71 -13.95
N ARG A 228 -26.33 5.20 -12.86
CA ARG A 228 -25.61 6.04 -11.88
C ARG A 228 -24.28 6.53 -12.39
N TYR A 229 -23.52 5.66 -13.08
CA TYR A 229 -22.27 6.10 -13.69
C TYR A 229 -22.54 7.16 -14.75
N THR A 230 -23.55 6.92 -15.59
CA THR A 230 -23.95 7.84 -16.67
C THR A 230 -24.40 9.19 -16.08
N PHE A 231 -25.21 9.17 -15.03
CA PHE A 231 -25.62 10.37 -14.28
C PHE A 231 -24.44 11.12 -13.68
N LEU A 232 -23.52 10.41 -13.02
CA LEU A 232 -22.32 11.00 -12.44
C LEU A 232 -21.44 11.63 -13.53
N ARG A 233 -21.31 11.00 -14.70
CA ARG A 233 -20.55 11.51 -15.86
C ARG A 233 -21.13 12.80 -16.45
N ASP A 234 -22.41 13.07 -16.24
CA ASP A 234 -23.01 14.34 -16.68
C ASP A 234 -22.75 15.49 -15.69
N ILE A 235 -22.53 15.16 -14.41
CA ILE A 235 -22.22 16.11 -13.34
C ILE A 235 -20.71 16.40 -13.29
N PHE A 236 -19.91 15.34 -13.35
CA PHE A 236 -18.45 15.34 -13.25
C PHE A 236 -17.83 15.12 -14.63
N TYR A 237 -16.65 15.69 -14.90
CA TYR A 237 -15.97 15.39 -16.16
C TYR A 237 -15.56 13.91 -16.21
N LYS A 238 -15.45 13.33 -17.41
CA LYS A 238 -15.08 11.92 -17.59
C LYS A 238 -13.80 11.58 -16.83
N ASP A 239 -12.79 12.44 -16.93
CA ASP A 239 -11.48 12.29 -16.29
C ASP A 239 -11.58 12.24 -14.75
N ASP A 240 -12.62 12.86 -14.16
CA ASP A 240 -12.85 12.80 -12.71
C ASP A 240 -13.34 11.42 -12.23
N LEU A 241 -13.92 10.63 -13.14
CA LEU A 241 -14.47 9.30 -12.86
C LEU A 241 -13.56 8.15 -13.28
N ASP A 242 -12.39 8.42 -13.88
CA ASP A 242 -11.43 7.37 -14.26
C ASP A 242 -10.96 6.57 -13.03
N ASP A 243 -10.76 7.24 -11.89
CA ASP A 243 -10.43 6.59 -10.61
C ASP A 243 -11.55 5.62 -10.16
N PHE A 244 -12.81 5.97 -10.41
CA PHE A 244 -13.96 5.14 -10.08
C PHE A 244 -14.03 3.90 -10.96
N VAL A 245 -13.90 4.07 -12.28
CA VAL A 245 -13.89 2.95 -13.24
C VAL A 245 -12.72 2.00 -12.95
N ARG A 246 -11.53 2.56 -12.68
CA ARG A 246 -10.35 1.78 -12.33
C ARG A 246 -10.53 0.98 -11.05
N LEU A 247 -11.13 1.56 -10.00
CA LEU A 247 -11.41 0.82 -8.77
C LEU A 247 -12.44 -0.28 -8.99
N ALA A 248 -13.49 -0.04 -9.77
CA ALA A 248 -14.46 -1.07 -10.13
C ALA A 248 -13.77 -2.24 -10.89
N ASP A 249 -12.91 -1.92 -11.86
CA ASP A 249 -12.11 -2.92 -12.59
C ASP A 249 -11.22 -3.74 -11.64
N GLN A 250 -10.50 -3.07 -10.75
CA GLN A 250 -9.62 -3.72 -9.80
C GLN A 250 -10.38 -4.63 -8.82
N ILE A 251 -11.56 -4.22 -8.34
CA ILE A 251 -12.42 -5.05 -7.48
C ILE A 251 -12.85 -6.33 -8.21
N VAL A 252 -13.25 -6.24 -9.48
CA VAL A 252 -13.64 -7.41 -10.28
C VAL A 252 -12.47 -8.39 -10.42
N ARG A 253 -11.29 -7.89 -10.78
CA ARG A 253 -10.09 -8.71 -11.00
C ARG A 253 -9.58 -9.35 -9.71
N THR A 254 -9.45 -8.57 -8.64
CA THR A 254 -8.99 -9.07 -7.33
C THR A 254 -10.02 -9.99 -6.69
N GLY A 255 -11.32 -9.74 -6.90
CA GLY A 255 -12.38 -10.56 -6.32
C GLY A 255 -12.41 -11.99 -6.87
N ARG A 256 -12.03 -12.18 -8.13
CA ARG A 256 -11.86 -13.50 -8.74
C ARG A 256 -10.78 -14.34 -8.06
N THR A 257 -9.68 -13.72 -7.63
CA THR A 257 -8.52 -14.43 -7.06
C THR A 257 -8.66 -14.68 -5.55
N HIS A 258 -9.36 -13.82 -4.82
CA HIS A 258 -9.42 -13.87 -3.35
C HIS A 258 -10.77 -14.37 -2.77
N GLY A 259 -11.79 -14.62 -3.61
CA GLY A 259 -13.09 -15.15 -3.18
C GLY A 259 -14.03 -14.14 -2.49
N SER A 260 -13.50 -13.01 -2.02
CA SER A 260 -14.29 -11.84 -1.59
C SER A 260 -14.51 -10.92 -2.79
N GLY A 261 -15.76 -10.64 -3.18
CA GLY A 261 -16.09 -9.83 -4.36
C GLY A 261 -16.88 -10.56 -5.46
N GLN A 262 -17.19 -11.84 -5.28
CA GLN A 262 -18.14 -12.55 -6.16
C GLN A 262 -19.53 -11.88 -6.16
N ASP A 263 -19.95 -11.37 -5.00
CA ASP A 263 -21.18 -10.59 -4.89
C ASP A 263 -21.13 -9.30 -5.72
N PHE A 264 -19.98 -8.61 -5.75
CA PHE A 264 -19.80 -7.42 -6.59
C PHE A 264 -20.04 -7.75 -8.07
N VAL A 265 -19.43 -8.83 -8.57
CA VAL A 265 -19.64 -9.31 -9.94
C VAL A 265 -21.10 -9.69 -10.19
N LYS A 266 -21.75 -10.36 -9.24
CA LYS A 266 -23.18 -10.71 -9.30
C LYS A 266 -24.07 -9.46 -9.41
N TYR A 267 -23.77 -8.41 -8.66
CA TYR A 267 -24.48 -7.13 -8.75
C TYR A 267 -24.26 -6.45 -10.10
N LEU A 268 -23.02 -6.41 -10.61
CA LEU A 268 -22.73 -5.86 -11.94
C LEU A 268 -23.48 -6.61 -13.05
N ARG A 269 -23.54 -7.95 -12.97
CA ARG A 269 -24.30 -8.81 -13.91
C ARG A 269 -25.80 -8.51 -13.90
N GLY A 270 -26.38 -8.28 -12.72
CA GLY A 270 -27.82 -8.13 -12.57
C GLY A 270 -28.35 -6.70 -12.80
N ILE A 271 -27.70 -5.71 -12.18
CA ILE A 271 -28.20 -4.33 -12.10
C ILE A 271 -27.11 -3.28 -12.38
N GLY A 272 -25.96 -3.69 -12.91
CA GLY A 272 -24.88 -2.78 -13.26
C GLY A 272 -25.24 -1.80 -14.38
N ASP A 273 -24.62 -0.63 -14.39
CA ASP A 273 -24.69 0.35 -15.46
C ASP A 273 -23.93 -0.18 -16.70
N PRO A 274 -24.60 -0.40 -17.85
CA PRO A 274 -23.96 -0.89 -19.06
C PRO A 274 -22.82 0.01 -19.56
N ASP A 275 -22.95 1.33 -19.40
CA ASP A 275 -21.92 2.30 -19.84
C ASP A 275 -20.64 2.15 -19.02
N LEU A 276 -20.77 1.86 -17.71
CA LEU A 276 -19.62 1.57 -16.86
C LEU A 276 -18.97 0.24 -17.22
N ILE A 277 -19.78 -0.81 -17.42
CA ILE A 277 -19.28 -2.15 -17.77
C ILE A 277 -18.51 -2.10 -19.10
N ALA A 278 -18.96 -1.29 -20.06
CA ALA A 278 -18.28 -1.09 -21.33
C ALA A 278 -16.88 -0.44 -21.20
N LEU A 279 -16.59 0.23 -20.10
CA LEU A 279 -15.29 0.89 -19.84
C LEU A 279 -14.31 0.02 -19.05
N LEU A 280 -14.74 -1.10 -18.50
CA LEU A 280 -13.86 -2.04 -17.80
C LEU A 280 -12.82 -2.66 -18.77
N SER A 281 -11.72 -3.17 -18.23
CA SER A 281 -10.73 -3.91 -19.01
C SER A 281 -11.33 -5.19 -19.61
N ASP A 282 -10.72 -5.71 -20.67
CA ASP A 282 -11.20 -6.95 -21.31
C ASP A 282 -11.19 -8.14 -20.35
N GLU A 283 -10.21 -8.17 -19.42
CA GLU A 283 -10.15 -9.18 -18.36
C GLU A 283 -11.36 -9.06 -17.42
N ALA A 284 -11.67 -7.86 -16.93
CA ALA A 284 -12.81 -7.63 -16.06
C ALA A 284 -14.15 -7.88 -16.77
N LYS A 285 -14.28 -7.47 -18.04
CA LYS A 285 -15.46 -7.76 -18.87
C LYS A 285 -15.70 -9.25 -19.03
N ALA A 286 -14.65 -10.04 -19.27
CA ALA A 286 -14.77 -11.49 -19.36
C ALA A 286 -15.27 -12.12 -18.05
N ILE A 287 -14.94 -11.53 -16.90
CA ILE A 287 -15.42 -11.96 -15.58
C ILE A 287 -16.88 -11.56 -15.39
N VAL A 288 -17.27 -10.35 -15.77
CA VAL A 288 -18.65 -9.84 -15.62
C VAL A 288 -19.59 -10.45 -16.65
N ALA A 289 -19.11 -10.93 -17.79
CA ALA A 289 -19.94 -11.58 -18.81
C ALA A 289 -20.81 -12.70 -18.19
N PRO A 290 -22.08 -12.83 -18.61
CA PRO A 290 -22.93 -13.90 -18.12
C PRO A 290 -22.29 -15.24 -18.46
N GLU A 291 -22.19 -16.13 -17.47
CA GLU A 291 -21.77 -17.51 -17.72
C GLU A 291 -22.70 -18.09 -18.79
N THR A 292 -22.13 -18.49 -19.93
CA THR A 292 -22.85 -19.26 -20.94
C THR A 292 -23.37 -20.50 -20.25
N VAL A 293 -24.66 -20.51 -19.95
CA VAL A 293 -25.36 -21.71 -19.51
C VAL A 293 -25.27 -22.68 -20.67
N THR A 294 -24.34 -23.63 -20.62
CA THR A 294 -24.38 -24.80 -21.49
C THR A 294 -25.64 -25.55 -21.10
N PRO A 295 -26.69 -25.61 -21.96
CA PRO A 295 -27.85 -26.42 -21.65
C PRO A 295 -27.38 -27.88 -21.55
N ALA A 296 -27.69 -28.51 -20.43
CA ALA A 296 -27.53 -29.95 -20.22
C ALA A 296 -28.54 -30.73 -21.08
#